data_AF-A0A970NAM9-F1
#
_entry.id   AF-A0A970NAM9-F1
#
_cell.length_a   1.000
_cell.length_b   1.000
_cell.length_c   1.000
_cell.angle_alpha   90.00
_cell.angle_beta   90.00
_cell.angle_gamma   90.00
#
_symmetry.space_group_name_H-M   'P 1'
#
loop_
_entity.id
_entity.type
_entity.pdbx_description
1 polymer ?
#
loop_
_entity_poly.entity_id
_entity_poly.type
_entity_poly.pdbx_seq_one_letter_code
_entity_poly.pdbx_strand_id
1 'polypeptide(L)'
;IISQDDVEVQGTLANPATGPLFVRGANPGDLLKVEILEIETAPTGIMRSSLTHGALVGKIDKRELKFFNISGDTFSFDKHLMLKKKPMIGVIGTAPADNLEIPTDTPSEHGGNMDCSLIQAGSTLYLPVNVQGALLALGDLHALMGDGEVLICGLECRGRVLTRVTVIKGQNLPTPFLDFQGEIMTIQSAETLDEAALMATHKMHDFIMDATKQDDNKSGMLMSLLANLAICQIVDPLKTVRMTFPLKVLEQYGFKLP
;
A
#
# COMPACT_ATOMS: atom_id res chain seq x y z
N ILE A 1 32.81 10.17 -10.86
CA ILE A 1 32.20 10.96 -9.76
C ILE A 1 31.18 11.85 -10.44
N ILE A 2 29.91 11.45 -10.44
CA ILE A 2 28.83 12.30 -10.93
C ILE A 2 28.53 13.27 -9.79
N SER A 3 28.64 14.57 -10.05
CA SER A 3 28.42 15.60 -9.04
C SER A 3 26.93 15.66 -8.67
N GLN A 4 26.61 16.08 -7.45
CA GLN A 4 25.22 16.22 -6.96
C GLN A 4 24.38 17.19 -7.79
N ASP A 5 25.02 18.02 -8.63
CA ASP A 5 24.37 19.06 -9.42
C ASP A 5 23.96 18.59 -10.83
N ASP A 6 24.34 17.38 -11.26
CA ASP A 6 24.15 16.88 -12.63
C ASP A 6 22.91 15.98 -12.84
N VAL A 7 22.06 15.81 -11.82
CA VAL A 7 20.83 15.01 -11.96
C VAL A 7 19.61 15.86 -11.62
N GLU A 8 19.19 16.69 -12.57
CA GLU A 8 17.79 17.09 -12.67
C GLU A 8 16.97 15.83 -12.99
N VAL A 9 16.47 15.16 -11.96
CA VAL A 9 15.38 14.20 -12.15
C VAL A 9 14.20 15.01 -12.68
N GLN A 10 13.86 14.84 -13.96
CA GLN A 10 12.63 15.40 -14.52
C GLN A 10 11.46 14.95 -13.65
N GLY A 11 10.78 15.91 -13.00
CA GLY A 11 9.68 15.63 -12.06
C GLY A 11 8.50 14.85 -12.68
N THR A 12 8.44 14.75 -14.01
CA THR A 12 7.41 14.04 -14.77
C THR A 12 7.57 12.51 -14.83
N LEU A 13 8.59 11.94 -14.18
CA LEU A 13 8.90 10.49 -14.24
C LEU A 13 8.97 9.82 -12.85
N ALA A 14 8.38 10.42 -11.82
CA ALA A 14 8.28 9.82 -10.48
C ALA A 14 7.25 8.67 -10.45
N ASN A 15 7.47 7.71 -9.54
CA ASN A 15 6.59 6.55 -9.27
C ASN A 15 6.13 5.77 -10.53
N PRO A 16 7.06 5.26 -11.37
CA PRO A 16 6.68 4.47 -12.54
C PRO A 16 6.04 3.14 -12.13
N ALA A 17 4.81 2.90 -12.61
CA ALA A 17 4.11 1.63 -12.44
C ALA A 17 4.20 0.79 -13.73
N THR A 18 4.70 -0.44 -13.61
CA THR A 18 4.69 -1.42 -14.71
C THR A 18 3.25 -1.89 -14.96
N GLY A 19 2.77 -1.72 -16.18
CA GLY A 19 1.40 -2.03 -16.59
C GLY A 19 0.93 -1.13 -17.75
N PRO A 20 -0.39 -1.03 -17.98
CA PRO A 20 -1.43 -1.80 -17.31
C PRO A 20 -1.55 -3.23 -17.85
N LEU A 21 -1.70 -4.19 -16.95
CA LEU A 21 -2.08 -5.57 -17.25
C LEU A 21 -3.58 -5.65 -17.48
N PHE A 22 -3.99 -6.04 -18.69
CA PHE A 22 -5.38 -6.35 -19.00
C PHE A 22 -5.74 -7.77 -18.56
N VAL A 23 -6.66 -7.90 -17.60
CA VAL A 23 -7.11 -9.19 -17.05
C VAL A 23 -8.39 -9.65 -17.74
N ARG A 24 -8.26 -10.62 -18.64
CA ARG A 24 -9.41 -11.18 -19.37
C ARG A 24 -10.51 -11.66 -18.41
N GLY A 25 -11.73 -11.23 -18.66
CA GLY A 25 -12.91 -11.62 -17.88
C GLY A 25 -13.21 -10.70 -16.69
N ALA A 26 -12.35 -9.74 -16.36
CA ALA A 26 -12.66 -8.70 -15.36
C ALA A 26 -13.60 -7.63 -15.95
N ASN A 27 -14.73 -7.38 -15.28
CA ASN A 27 -15.74 -6.40 -15.64
C ASN A 27 -16.03 -5.46 -14.46
N PRO A 28 -16.53 -4.23 -14.71
CA PRO A 28 -16.92 -3.31 -13.66
C PRO A 28 -17.83 -3.97 -12.60
N GLY A 29 -17.49 -3.79 -11.32
CA GLY A 29 -18.19 -4.38 -10.16
C GLY A 29 -17.62 -5.72 -9.68
N ASP A 30 -16.66 -6.32 -10.40
CA ASP A 30 -15.89 -7.45 -9.90
C ASP A 30 -14.81 -6.98 -8.90
N LEU A 31 -14.19 -7.95 -8.21
CA LEU A 31 -12.96 -7.73 -7.45
C LEU A 31 -11.78 -8.36 -8.16
N LEU A 32 -10.63 -7.69 -8.10
CA LEU A 32 -9.36 -8.24 -8.52
C LEU A 32 -8.58 -8.70 -7.28
N LYS A 33 -8.46 -10.02 -7.10
CA LYS A 33 -7.63 -10.64 -6.05
C LYS A 33 -6.21 -10.77 -6.57
N VAL A 34 -5.27 -10.08 -5.93
CA VAL A 34 -3.85 -10.05 -6.26
C VAL A 34 -3.06 -10.67 -5.11
N GLU A 35 -2.68 -11.93 -5.26
CA GLU A 35 -1.80 -12.62 -4.31
C GLU A 35 -0.34 -12.25 -4.63
N ILE A 36 0.38 -11.66 -3.67
CA ILE A 36 1.79 -11.31 -3.81
C ILE A 36 2.62 -12.51 -3.36
N LEU A 37 3.20 -13.24 -4.32
CA LEU A 37 3.89 -14.50 -4.04
C LEU A 37 5.36 -14.26 -3.65
N GLU A 38 6.03 -13.36 -4.36
CA GLU A 38 7.45 -13.08 -4.17
C GLU A 38 7.79 -11.64 -4.56
N ILE A 39 8.73 -11.03 -3.84
CA ILE A 39 9.33 -9.74 -4.17
C ILE A 39 10.85 -9.89 -4.12
N GLU A 40 11.49 -9.71 -5.27
CA GLU A 40 12.94 -9.68 -5.40
C GLU A 40 13.41 -8.24 -5.60
N THR A 41 14.30 -7.76 -4.74
CA THR A 41 14.89 -6.42 -4.84
C THR A 41 16.30 -6.49 -5.43
N ALA A 42 16.68 -5.47 -6.21
CA ALA A 42 18.06 -5.30 -6.64
C ALA A 42 19.04 -5.17 -5.45
N PRO A 43 20.35 -5.42 -5.64
CA PRO A 43 21.35 -5.32 -4.59
C PRO A 43 21.72 -3.86 -4.23
N THR A 44 20.90 -2.89 -4.60
CA THR A 44 21.12 -1.47 -4.37
C THR A 44 19.79 -0.79 -4.06
N GLY A 45 19.76 0.03 -3.02
CA GLY A 45 18.64 0.90 -2.69
C GLY A 45 19.09 2.36 -2.53
N ILE A 46 18.14 3.29 -2.61
CA ILE A 46 18.38 4.73 -2.54
C ILE A 46 17.42 5.34 -1.54
N MET A 47 17.91 6.27 -0.71
CA MET A 47 17.05 7.17 0.06
C MET A 47 17.42 8.62 -0.26
N ARG A 48 16.43 9.51 -0.20
CA ARG A 48 16.65 10.94 -0.36
C ARG A 48 15.93 11.73 0.73
N SER A 49 16.55 12.80 1.21
CA SER A 49 15.82 13.82 1.97
C SER A 49 15.19 14.85 1.03
N SER A 50 14.15 15.50 1.52
CA SER A 50 13.48 16.62 0.85
C SER A 50 13.43 17.84 1.76
N LEU A 51 13.56 19.03 1.16
CA LEU A 51 13.41 20.30 1.86
C LEU A 51 11.96 20.82 1.82
N THR A 52 11.14 20.26 0.93
CA THR A 52 9.79 20.75 0.63
C THR A 52 8.70 19.70 0.83
N HIS A 53 9.07 18.45 1.08
CA HIS A 53 8.14 17.33 1.25
C HIS A 53 8.59 16.43 2.41
N GLY A 54 7.70 15.60 2.92
CA GLY A 54 7.94 14.74 4.08
C GLY A 54 7.66 15.43 5.42
N ALA A 55 7.58 14.66 6.50
CA ALA A 55 7.25 15.16 7.83
C ALA A 55 8.41 15.90 8.53
N LEU A 56 9.61 15.86 7.93
CA LEU A 56 10.82 16.50 8.46
C LEU A 56 11.15 17.85 7.79
N VAL A 57 10.23 18.40 7.00
CA VAL A 57 10.34 19.76 6.47
C VAL A 57 10.54 20.76 7.62
N GLY A 58 11.51 21.65 7.47
CA GLY A 58 11.91 22.61 8.51
C GLY A 58 12.85 22.03 9.59
N LYS A 59 13.06 20.71 9.65
CA LYS A 59 14.11 20.08 10.47
C LYS A 59 15.36 19.71 9.68
N ILE A 60 15.21 19.44 8.39
CA ILE A 60 16.30 19.17 7.46
C ILE A 60 16.62 20.46 6.70
N ASP A 61 17.90 20.86 6.74
CA ASP A 61 18.42 22.07 6.09
C ASP A 61 19.16 21.79 4.79
N LYS A 62 19.50 20.52 4.53
CA LYS A 62 20.21 20.08 3.32
C LYS A 62 19.60 18.81 2.72
N ARG A 63 19.41 18.83 1.39
CA ARG A 63 19.09 17.61 0.63
C ARG A 63 20.30 16.67 0.60
N GLU A 64 20.06 15.41 0.93
CA GLU A 64 21.02 14.32 0.84
C GLU A 64 20.46 13.16 0.04
N LEU A 65 21.33 12.47 -0.67
CA LEU A 65 21.05 11.25 -1.40
C LEU A 65 22.00 10.18 -0.89
N LYS A 66 21.46 9.03 -0.47
CA LYS A 66 22.23 7.93 0.10
C LYS A 66 21.95 6.65 -0.65
N PHE A 67 23.01 6.06 -1.21
CA PHE A 67 22.97 4.73 -1.81
C PHE A 67 23.36 3.69 -0.77
N PHE A 68 22.61 2.58 -0.75
CA PHE A 68 22.86 1.44 0.10
C PHE A 68 23.10 0.20 -0.76
N ASN A 69 24.19 -0.53 -0.48
CA ASN A 69 24.40 -1.85 -1.05
C ASN A 69 23.68 -2.88 -0.19
N ILE A 70 22.82 -3.68 -0.81
CA ILE A 70 22.06 -4.74 -0.17
C ILE A 70 22.76 -6.06 -0.49
N SER A 71 23.15 -6.79 0.55
CA SER A 71 23.78 -8.10 0.45
C SER A 71 22.87 -9.14 1.09
N GLY A 72 22.33 -10.04 0.26
CA GLY A 72 21.31 -10.99 0.68
C GLY A 72 20.07 -10.26 1.20
N ASP A 73 19.80 -10.43 2.50
CA ASP A 73 18.65 -9.83 3.18
C ASP A 73 19.02 -8.64 4.07
N THR A 74 20.26 -8.16 4.03
CA THR A 74 20.74 -7.13 4.94
C THR A 74 21.47 -6.01 4.22
N PHE A 75 21.52 -4.84 4.87
CA PHE A 75 22.33 -3.71 4.44
C PHE A 75 22.84 -2.94 5.67
N SER A 76 24.02 -2.34 5.53
CA SER A 76 24.57 -1.46 6.56
C SER A 76 23.96 -0.07 6.41
N PHE A 77 23.27 0.40 7.44
CA PHE A 77 22.84 1.80 7.50
C PHE A 77 24.07 2.70 7.72
N ASP A 78 24.88 2.31 8.71
CA ASP A 78 26.18 2.89 9.01
C ASP A 78 27.11 1.85 9.67
N LYS A 79 28.24 2.30 10.21
CA LYS A 79 29.24 1.44 10.89
C LYS A 79 28.73 0.77 12.17
N HIS A 80 27.57 1.18 12.70
CA HIS A 80 26.98 0.70 13.94
C HIS A 80 25.76 -0.18 13.69
N LEU A 81 25.00 0.09 12.62
CA LEU A 81 23.69 -0.49 12.42
C LEU A 81 23.61 -1.28 11.11
N MET A 82 23.31 -2.57 11.27
CA MET A 82 22.90 -3.47 10.19
C MET A 82 21.39 -3.65 10.24
N LEU A 83 20.72 -3.44 9.11
CA LEU A 83 19.27 -3.58 8.97
C LEU A 83 18.94 -4.78 8.08
N LYS A 84 17.77 -5.37 8.32
CA LYS A 84 17.20 -6.44 7.50
C LYS A 84 16.16 -5.84 6.55
N LYS A 85 16.22 -6.21 5.27
CA LYS A 85 15.22 -5.83 4.28
C LYS A 85 13.87 -6.50 4.61
N LYS A 86 12.79 -5.80 4.31
CA LYS A 86 11.42 -6.30 4.35
C LYS A 86 10.69 -5.72 3.13
N PRO A 87 10.86 -6.35 1.95
CA PRO A 87 10.42 -5.76 0.69
C PRO A 87 8.90 -5.61 0.62
N MET A 88 8.45 -4.50 0.05
CA MET A 88 7.03 -4.18 -0.14
C MET A 88 6.79 -3.45 -1.47
N ILE A 89 5.52 -3.32 -1.84
CA ILE A 89 5.06 -2.60 -3.03
C ILE A 89 4.35 -1.31 -2.58
N GLY A 90 4.89 -0.15 -2.94
CA GLY A 90 4.32 1.16 -2.60
C GLY A 90 3.13 1.51 -3.48
N VAL A 91 3.32 1.39 -4.80
CA VAL A 91 2.29 1.63 -5.80
C VAL A 91 1.70 0.33 -6.32
N ILE A 92 0.41 0.11 -6.08
CA ILE A 92 -0.35 -0.95 -6.74
C ILE A 92 -1.82 -0.56 -6.85
N GLY A 93 -2.39 -0.69 -8.05
CA GLY A 93 -3.78 -0.27 -8.28
C GLY A 93 -4.36 -0.74 -9.59
N THR A 94 -5.68 -0.62 -9.71
CA THR A 94 -6.46 -0.79 -10.94
C THR A 94 -6.83 0.57 -11.52
N ALA A 95 -7.30 0.64 -12.77
CA ALA A 95 -7.78 1.92 -13.29
C ALA A 95 -9.05 2.37 -12.56
N PRO A 96 -9.19 3.68 -12.25
CA PRO A 96 -10.39 4.24 -11.65
C PRO A 96 -11.57 4.25 -12.65
N ALA A 97 -12.77 4.51 -12.13
CA ALA A 97 -13.99 4.64 -12.95
C ALA A 97 -13.99 5.94 -13.77
N ASP A 98 -14.98 6.07 -14.66
CA ASP A 98 -15.36 7.33 -15.33
C ASP A 98 -14.26 8.04 -16.12
N ASN A 99 -13.26 7.29 -16.60
CA ASN A 99 -12.06 7.83 -17.26
C ASN A 99 -11.31 8.88 -16.42
N LEU A 100 -11.40 8.77 -15.09
CA LEU A 100 -10.57 9.57 -14.20
C LEU A 100 -9.09 9.21 -14.40
N GLU A 101 -8.22 10.21 -14.39
CA GLU A 101 -6.78 10.03 -14.41
C GLU A 101 -6.24 10.47 -13.06
N ILE A 102 -5.73 9.52 -12.28
CA ILE A 102 -5.10 9.79 -10.98
C ILE A 102 -3.61 9.49 -11.12
N PRO A 103 -2.72 10.44 -10.80
CA PRO A 103 -1.27 10.22 -10.83
C PRO A 103 -0.84 9.05 -9.94
N THR A 104 0.22 8.34 -10.33
CA THR A 104 0.70 7.16 -9.60
C THR A 104 1.25 7.45 -8.21
N ASP A 105 1.50 8.72 -7.87
CA ASP A 105 1.92 9.19 -6.54
C ASP A 105 0.75 9.47 -5.59
N THR A 106 -0.50 9.36 -6.08
CA THR A 106 -1.69 9.71 -5.31
C THR A 106 -2.51 8.45 -5.06
N PRO A 107 -2.65 7.99 -3.80
CA PRO A 107 -3.51 6.86 -3.49
C PRO A 107 -4.99 7.27 -3.56
N SER A 108 -5.86 6.30 -3.81
CA SER A 108 -7.31 6.49 -3.77
C SER A 108 -8.02 5.12 -3.68
N GLU A 109 -9.32 5.08 -3.93
CA GLU A 109 -10.17 3.88 -3.91
C GLU A 109 -9.69 2.77 -4.86
N HIS A 110 -8.94 3.13 -5.90
CA HIS A 110 -8.39 2.19 -6.88
C HIS A 110 -7.04 1.58 -6.46
N GLY A 111 -6.53 1.93 -5.28
CA GLY A 111 -5.16 1.63 -4.83
C GLY A 111 -4.24 2.83 -5.04
N GLY A 112 -3.20 2.67 -5.85
CA GLY A 112 -2.22 3.73 -6.12
C GLY A 112 -1.09 3.73 -5.08
N ASN A 113 -0.55 4.90 -4.73
CA ASN A 113 0.58 5.07 -3.80
C ASN A 113 0.16 4.89 -2.34
N MET A 114 -0.17 3.66 -1.94
CA MET A 114 -0.70 3.41 -0.59
C MET A 114 0.40 3.35 0.47
N ASP A 115 1.63 3.05 0.06
CA ASP A 115 2.80 2.84 0.91
C ASP A 115 2.45 2.10 2.20
N CYS A 116 1.75 0.99 2.02
CA CYS A 116 1.38 0.10 3.10
C CYS A 116 2.45 -0.97 3.22
N SER A 117 3.24 -0.91 4.30
CA SER A 117 4.34 -1.84 4.60
C SER A 117 3.95 -3.32 4.69
N LEU A 118 2.64 -3.61 4.64
CA LEU A 118 2.06 -4.95 4.68
C LEU A 118 1.68 -5.50 3.30
N ILE A 119 1.77 -4.70 2.23
CA ILE A 119 1.67 -5.17 0.84
C ILE A 119 3.02 -5.77 0.45
N GLN A 120 3.24 -7.00 0.88
CA GLN A 120 4.49 -7.74 0.75
C GLN A 120 4.23 -9.20 0.36
N ALA A 121 5.29 -9.97 0.14
CA ALA A 121 5.17 -11.41 -0.13
C ALA A 121 4.35 -12.13 0.96
N GLY A 122 3.38 -12.94 0.53
CA GLY A 122 2.41 -13.63 1.37
C GLY A 122 1.11 -12.86 1.64
N SER A 123 1.02 -11.59 1.22
CA SER A 123 -0.23 -10.81 1.31
C SER A 123 -1.12 -11.02 0.09
N THR A 124 -2.43 -10.85 0.28
CA THR A 124 -3.42 -10.83 -0.79
C THR A 124 -4.14 -9.49 -0.77
N LEU A 125 -3.98 -8.71 -1.83
CA LEU A 125 -4.66 -7.43 -2.00
C LEU A 125 -5.88 -7.60 -2.91
N TYR A 126 -7.03 -7.09 -2.47
CA TYR A 126 -8.26 -7.02 -3.23
C TYR A 126 -8.48 -5.57 -3.68
N LEU A 127 -8.59 -5.39 -4.99
CA LEU A 127 -8.79 -4.10 -5.66
C LEU A 127 -10.12 -4.09 -6.40
N PRO A 128 -10.76 -2.92 -6.56
CA PRO A 128 -11.98 -2.84 -7.33
C PRO A 128 -11.69 -3.02 -8.82
N VAL A 129 -12.59 -3.67 -9.55
CA VAL A 129 -12.62 -3.59 -11.01
C VAL A 129 -13.61 -2.51 -11.39
N ASN A 130 -13.13 -1.35 -11.80
CA ASN A 130 -13.97 -0.21 -12.22
C ASN A 130 -14.12 -0.11 -13.74
N VAL A 131 -13.19 -0.72 -14.48
CA VAL A 131 -13.17 -0.75 -15.95
C VAL A 131 -12.93 -2.17 -16.45
N GLN A 132 -13.27 -2.43 -17.72
CA GLN A 132 -13.01 -3.73 -18.33
C GLN A 132 -11.52 -4.06 -18.30
N GLY A 133 -11.21 -5.28 -17.88
CA GLY A 133 -9.84 -5.75 -17.77
C GLY A 133 -9.10 -5.29 -16.52
N ALA A 134 -9.73 -4.49 -15.65
CA ALA A 134 -9.19 -3.89 -14.43
C ALA A 134 -8.00 -2.92 -14.62
N LEU A 135 -7.09 -3.21 -15.55
CA LEU A 135 -5.89 -2.44 -15.86
C LEU A 135 -4.94 -2.32 -14.66
N LEU A 136 -4.55 -3.48 -14.11
CA LEU A 136 -3.65 -3.55 -12.95
C LEU A 136 -2.26 -3.02 -13.31
N ALA A 137 -1.73 -2.12 -12.48
CA ALA A 137 -0.35 -1.66 -12.54
C ALA A 137 0.28 -1.68 -11.15
N LEU A 138 1.60 -1.89 -11.09
CA LEU A 138 2.36 -1.83 -9.84
C LEU A 138 3.78 -1.32 -10.04
N GLY A 139 4.35 -0.69 -9.01
CA GLY A 139 5.67 -0.08 -9.04
C GLY A 139 6.15 0.25 -7.63
N ASP A 140 7.16 1.12 -7.57
CA ASP A 140 7.65 1.71 -6.32
C ASP A 140 7.99 0.67 -5.22
N LEU A 141 8.99 -0.16 -5.50
CA LEU A 141 9.39 -1.18 -4.52
C LEU A 141 10.32 -0.57 -3.49
N HIS A 142 10.01 -0.77 -2.21
CA HIS A 142 10.93 -0.47 -1.13
C HIS A 142 11.57 -1.76 -0.62
N ALA A 143 12.88 -1.74 -0.42
CA ALA A 143 13.56 -2.84 0.27
C ALA A 143 13.29 -2.82 1.77
N LEU A 144 12.95 -1.66 2.34
CA LEU A 144 12.50 -1.50 3.73
C LEU A 144 11.80 -0.15 3.87
N MET A 145 10.65 -0.13 4.55
CA MET A 145 9.93 1.09 4.89
C MET A 145 9.23 0.90 6.24
N GLY A 146 9.16 1.96 7.05
CA GLY A 146 8.38 1.99 8.29
C GLY A 146 7.05 2.71 8.09
N ASP A 147 6.07 2.40 8.94
CA ASP A 147 4.79 3.10 8.94
C ASP A 147 4.99 4.62 9.12
N GLY A 148 4.34 5.37 8.25
CA GLY A 148 4.40 6.83 8.16
C GLY A 148 5.33 7.36 7.05
N GLU A 149 6.32 6.57 6.61
CA GLU A 149 7.28 6.98 5.57
C GLU A 149 7.84 8.40 5.77
N VAL A 150 8.12 8.76 7.02
CA VAL A 150 8.18 10.16 7.49
C VAL A 150 9.19 11.06 6.79
N LEU A 151 10.22 10.50 6.15
CA LEU A 151 11.23 11.28 5.44
C LEU A 151 10.73 11.82 4.09
N ILE A 152 9.87 11.06 3.39
CA ILE A 152 9.37 11.19 1.99
C ILE A 152 9.59 9.92 1.15
N CYS A 153 10.40 8.96 1.62
CA CYS A 153 10.70 7.75 0.87
C CYS A 153 11.05 6.58 1.79
N GLY A 154 10.75 5.37 1.34
CA GLY A 154 11.37 4.14 1.82
C GLY A 154 12.81 4.00 1.34
N LEU A 155 13.36 2.79 1.51
CA LEU A 155 14.59 2.40 0.80
C LEU A 155 14.24 1.99 -0.64
N GLU A 156 14.19 2.99 -1.53
CA GLU A 156 13.79 2.84 -2.93
C GLU A 156 14.66 1.84 -3.68
N CYS A 157 14.05 0.89 -4.39
CA CYS A 157 14.79 -0.08 -5.17
C CYS A 157 14.02 -0.54 -6.41
N ARG A 158 14.77 -0.91 -7.46
CA ARG A 158 14.20 -1.68 -8.57
C ARG A 158 14.08 -3.15 -8.15
N GLY A 159 13.17 -3.88 -8.78
CA GLY A 159 12.99 -5.29 -8.47
C GLY A 159 12.02 -5.99 -9.40
N ARG A 160 11.58 -7.16 -8.96
CA ARG A 160 10.59 -8.01 -9.64
C ARG A 160 9.56 -8.46 -8.61
N VAL A 161 8.31 -8.51 -9.04
CA VAL A 161 7.20 -9.03 -8.24
C VAL A 161 6.59 -10.21 -8.99
N LEU A 162 6.42 -11.34 -8.30
CA LEU A 162 5.61 -12.45 -8.78
C LEU A 162 4.24 -12.37 -8.13
N THR A 163 3.18 -12.20 -8.93
CA THR A 163 1.80 -12.16 -8.45
C THR A 163 0.96 -13.25 -9.11
N ARG A 164 -0.08 -13.70 -8.40
CA ARG A 164 -1.21 -14.42 -8.98
C ARG A 164 -2.42 -13.50 -8.97
N VAL A 165 -3.09 -13.38 -10.11
CA VAL A 165 -4.24 -12.48 -10.29
C VAL A 165 -5.47 -13.31 -10.62
N THR A 166 -6.52 -13.14 -9.83
CA THR A 166 -7.80 -13.84 -9.96
C THR A 166 -8.95 -12.85 -9.98
N VAL A 167 -9.90 -13.03 -10.90
CA VAL A 167 -11.15 -12.24 -10.92
C VAL A 167 -12.18 -12.93 -10.03
N ILE A 168 -12.70 -12.20 -9.05
CA ILE A 168 -13.77 -12.67 -8.17
C ILE A 168 -15.08 -12.01 -8.58
N LYS A 169 -16.09 -12.84 -8.83
CA LYS A 169 -17.42 -12.44 -9.32
C LYS A 169 -18.43 -12.35 -8.19
N GLY A 170 -19.30 -11.34 -8.21
CA GLY A 170 -20.49 -11.27 -7.36
C GLY A 170 -20.19 -11.20 -5.85
N GLN A 171 -18.99 -10.75 -5.48
CA GLN A 171 -18.58 -10.50 -4.11
C GLN A 171 -18.26 -9.02 -3.94
N ASN A 172 -18.50 -8.49 -2.76
CA ASN A 172 -18.13 -7.13 -2.41
C ASN A 172 -17.19 -7.18 -1.20
N LEU A 173 -16.06 -6.49 -1.30
CA LEU A 173 -15.14 -6.25 -0.19
C LEU A 173 -14.89 -4.75 -0.11
N PRO A 174 -14.62 -4.19 1.08
CA PRO A 174 -14.34 -2.76 1.26
C PRO A 174 -12.96 -2.40 0.71
N THR A 175 -12.81 -2.39 -0.62
CA THR A 175 -11.52 -2.17 -1.29
C THR A 175 -10.98 -0.75 -1.10
N PRO A 176 -9.65 -0.54 -1.19
CA PRO A 176 -8.61 -1.58 -1.16
C PRO A 176 -8.62 -2.36 0.16
N PHE A 177 -8.57 -3.69 0.03
CA PHE A 177 -8.71 -4.60 1.17
C PHE A 177 -7.56 -5.62 1.17
N LEU A 178 -6.87 -5.78 2.28
CA LEU A 178 -5.69 -6.62 2.40
C LEU A 178 -5.95 -7.78 3.35
N ASP A 179 -5.57 -8.99 2.96
CA ASP A 179 -5.41 -10.14 3.86
C ASP A 179 -3.93 -10.45 4.01
N PHE A 180 -3.44 -10.47 5.25
CA PHE A 180 -2.07 -10.82 5.55
C PHE A 180 -1.94 -11.45 6.94
N GLN A 181 -1.37 -12.66 6.99
CA GLN A 181 -1.07 -13.39 8.24
C GLN A 181 -2.29 -13.59 9.18
N GLY A 182 -3.49 -13.74 8.62
CA GLY A 182 -4.73 -13.96 9.40
C GLY A 182 -5.37 -12.67 9.91
N GLU A 183 -4.85 -11.53 9.49
CA GLU A 183 -5.41 -10.20 9.74
C GLU A 183 -5.94 -9.63 8.41
N ILE A 184 -7.13 -9.05 8.46
CA ILE A 184 -7.73 -8.34 7.33
C ILE A 184 -7.71 -6.83 7.57
N MET A 185 -7.60 -6.06 6.49
CA MET A 185 -7.39 -4.62 6.61
C MET A 185 -8.17 -3.86 5.55
N THR A 186 -8.92 -2.84 5.98
CA THR A 186 -9.37 -1.77 5.08
C THR A 186 -8.27 -0.73 4.99
N ILE A 187 -7.92 -0.29 3.78
CA ILE A 187 -6.89 0.73 3.55
C ILE A 187 -7.56 1.94 2.91
N GLN A 188 -7.48 3.10 3.52
CA GLN A 188 -8.18 4.31 3.07
C GLN A 188 -7.24 5.51 3.05
N SER A 189 -7.47 6.40 2.08
CA SER A 189 -6.65 7.60 1.88
C SER A 189 -7.52 8.85 1.79
N ALA A 190 -7.09 9.92 2.45
CA ALA A 190 -7.79 11.20 2.48
C ALA A 190 -6.81 12.36 2.66
N GLU A 191 -7.27 13.61 2.60
CA GLU A 191 -6.39 14.78 2.72
C GLU A 191 -5.72 14.85 4.10
N THR A 192 -6.39 14.34 5.13
CA THR A 192 -5.89 14.31 6.51
C THR A 192 -5.86 12.90 7.07
N LEU A 193 -4.97 12.68 8.04
CA LEU A 193 -4.92 11.42 8.80
C LEU A 193 -6.23 11.13 9.55
N ASP A 194 -6.85 12.16 10.13
CA ASP A 194 -8.10 12.01 10.89
C ASP A 194 -9.24 11.54 9.97
N GLU A 195 -9.35 12.12 8.78
CA GLU A 195 -10.34 11.71 7.79
C GLU A 195 -10.07 10.30 7.27
N ALA A 196 -8.81 9.98 6.90
CA ALA A 196 -8.44 8.64 6.44
C ALA A 196 -8.69 7.58 7.53
N ALA A 197 -8.45 7.93 8.80
CA ALA A 197 -8.73 7.08 9.95
C ALA A 197 -10.22 6.80 10.13
N LEU A 198 -11.06 7.84 10.03
CA LEU A 198 -12.52 7.67 10.09
C LEU A 198 -13.03 6.82 8.93
N MET A 199 -12.55 7.07 7.71
CA MET A 199 -12.91 6.28 6.53
C MET A 199 -12.52 4.80 6.69
N ALA A 200 -11.28 4.50 7.10
CA ALA A 200 -10.83 3.13 7.33
C ALA A 200 -11.67 2.42 8.40
N THR A 201 -11.98 3.15 9.48
CA THR A 201 -12.83 2.66 10.58
C THR A 201 -14.24 2.36 10.10
N HIS A 202 -14.91 3.29 9.42
CA HIS A 202 -16.28 3.09 8.95
C HIS A 202 -16.36 1.94 7.94
N LYS A 203 -15.43 1.86 6.97
CA LYS A 203 -15.42 0.74 6.02
C LYS A 203 -15.23 -0.62 6.69
N MET A 204 -14.39 -0.69 7.73
CA MET A 204 -14.23 -1.93 8.49
C MET A 204 -15.47 -2.24 9.33
N HIS A 205 -16.11 -1.22 9.89
CA HIS A 205 -17.36 -1.37 10.66
C HIS A 205 -18.50 -1.93 9.81
N ASP A 206 -18.76 -1.31 8.65
CA ASP A 206 -19.76 -1.78 7.68
C ASP A 206 -19.48 -3.24 7.28
N PHE A 207 -18.21 -3.55 7.00
CA PHE A 207 -17.80 -4.90 6.63
C PHE A 207 -17.99 -5.93 7.76
N ILE A 208 -17.65 -5.58 9.00
CA ILE A 208 -17.84 -6.47 10.16
C ILE A 208 -19.34 -6.69 10.41
N MET A 209 -20.16 -5.65 10.30
CA MET A 209 -21.61 -5.79 10.40
C MET A 209 -22.13 -6.77 9.35
N ASP A 210 -21.71 -6.60 8.09
CA ASP A 210 -22.12 -7.47 7.00
C ASP A 210 -21.63 -8.91 7.18
N ALA A 211 -20.40 -9.10 7.64
CA ALA A 211 -19.81 -10.43 7.85
C ALA A 211 -20.41 -11.17 9.06
N THR A 212 -20.79 -10.45 10.12
CA THR A 212 -21.25 -11.04 11.39
C THR A 212 -22.77 -10.99 11.59
N LYS A 213 -23.47 -10.21 10.76
CA LYS A 213 -24.91 -9.87 10.90
C LYS A 213 -25.27 -9.27 12.26
N GLN A 214 -24.32 -8.61 12.92
CA GLN A 214 -24.56 -7.85 14.15
C GLN A 214 -25.01 -6.43 13.85
N ASP A 215 -25.61 -5.78 14.85
CA ASP A 215 -25.96 -4.37 14.79
C ASP A 215 -24.73 -3.45 14.91
N ASP A 216 -24.96 -2.15 14.70
CA ASP A 216 -23.93 -1.10 14.75
C ASP A 216 -23.14 -1.12 16.06
N ASN A 217 -23.85 -1.18 17.18
CA ASN A 217 -23.26 -1.06 18.52
C ASN A 217 -22.38 -2.26 18.84
N LYS A 218 -22.83 -3.48 18.56
CA LYS A 218 -22.03 -4.69 18.79
C LYS A 218 -20.82 -4.76 17.89
N SER A 219 -20.97 -4.38 16.62
CA SER A 219 -19.84 -4.34 15.67
C SER A 219 -18.81 -3.30 16.09
N GLY A 220 -19.26 -2.12 16.52
CA GLY A 220 -18.40 -1.08 17.08
C GLY A 220 -17.69 -1.52 18.37
N MET A 221 -18.40 -2.17 19.30
CA MET A 221 -17.79 -2.74 20.51
C MET A 221 -16.73 -3.80 20.16
N LEU A 222 -17.02 -4.69 19.21
CA LEU A 222 -16.09 -5.72 18.76
C LEU A 222 -14.83 -5.10 18.16
N MET A 223 -15.00 -4.09 17.31
CA MET A 223 -13.86 -3.33 16.77
C MET A 223 -13.06 -2.64 17.85
N SER A 224 -13.70 -1.98 18.82
CA SER A 224 -12.97 -1.30 19.88
C SER A 224 -12.15 -2.26 20.77
N LEU A 225 -12.51 -3.54 20.81
CA LEU A 225 -11.77 -4.56 21.54
C LEU A 225 -10.63 -5.20 20.74
N LEU A 226 -10.78 -5.33 19.41
CA LEU A 226 -9.94 -6.21 18.60
C LEU A 226 -9.31 -5.55 17.38
N ALA A 227 -9.86 -4.43 16.91
CA ALA A 227 -9.36 -3.74 15.74
C ALA A 227 -8.17 -2.85 16.09
N ASN A 228 -7.24 -2.70 15.14
CA ASN A 228 -6.07 -1.84 15.28
C ASN A 228 -6.01 -0.84 14.11
N LEU A 229 -6.09 0.45 14.45
CA LEU A 229 -5.88 1.53 13.50
C LEU A 229 -4.38 1.85 13.40
N ALA A 230 -3.82 1.87 12.19
CA ALA A 230 -2.40 2.13 11.96
C ALA A 230 -2.16 2.97 10.70
N ILE A 231 -1.12 3.78 10.73
CA ILE A 231 -0.71 4.63 9.60
C ILE A 231 0.05 3.80 8.56
N CYS A 232 -0.19 4.05 7.28
CA CYS A 232 0.64 3.55 6.18
C CYS A 232 1.70 4.60 5.81
N GLN A 233 1.28 5.79 5.33
CA GLN A 233 2.16 6.93 5.07
C GLN A 233 1.49 8.27 5.40
N ILE A 234 2.30 9.33 5.56
CA ILE A 234 1.83 10.71 5.80
C ILE A 234 2.41 11.76 4.84
N VAL A 235 3.12 11.34 3.81
CA VAL A 235 3.99 12.21 3.01
C VAL A 235 3.49 12.48 1.59
N ASP A 236 2.51 11.73 1.12
CA ASP A 236 1.92 11.84 -0.22
C ASP A 236 0.84 12.93 -0.33
N PRO A 237 0.29 13.20 -1.53
CA PRO A 237 -0.83 14.13 -1.69
C PRO A 237 -2.03 13.81 -0.79
N LEU A 238 -2.37 12.53 -0.61
CA LEU A 238 -3.32 12.04 0.39
C LEU A 238 -2.59 11.18 1.43
N LYS A 239 -3.08 11.12 2.66
CA LYS A 239 -2.55 10.32 3.77
C LYS A 239 -3.26 8.98 3.81
N THR A 240 -2.50 7.90 3.96
CA THR A 240 -3.07 6.54 3.95
C THR A 240 -3.02 5.91 5.34
N VAL A 241 -4.16 5.35 5.76
CA VAL A 241 -4.37 4.67 7.04
C VAL A 241 -5.01 3.32 6.78
N ARG A 242 -4.72 2.33 7.65
CA ARG A 242 -5.36 1.02 7.63
C ARG A 242 -6.07 0.71 8.95
N MET A 243 -7.22 0.08 8.89
CA MET A 243 -7.89 -0.54 10.03
C MET A 243 -7.77 -2.05 9.92
N THR A 244 -7.17 -2.69 10.92
CA THR A 244 -6.86 -4.13 10.94
C THR A 244 -7.83 -4.87 11.85
N PHE A 245 -8.28 -6.06 11.47
CA PHE A 245 -9.16 -6.91 12.29
C PHE A 245 -8.82 -8.41 12.10
N PRO A 246 -8.92 -9.24 13.16
CA PRO A 246 -8.57 -10.65 13.07
C PRO A 246 -9.60 -11.47 12.29
N LEU A 247 -9.20 -12.08 11.18
CA LEU A 247 -10.08 -12.87 10.31
C LEU A 247 -10.76 -14.02 11.05
N LYS A 248 -10.02 -14.68 11.96
CA LYS A 248 -10.51 -15.81 12.77
C LYS A 248 -11.76 -15.50 13.61
N VAL A 249 -12.01 -14.23 13.90
CA VAL A 249 -13.24 -13.83 14.59
C VAL A 249 -14.42 -13.92 13.64
N LEU A 250 -14.27 -13.42 12.41
CA LEU A 250 -15.32 -13.50 11.39
C LEU A 250 -15.60 -14.94 10.95
N GLU A 251 -14.58 -15.80 10.93
CA GLU A 251 -14.73 -17.24 10.68
C GLU A 251 -15.64 -17.92 11.72
N GLN A 252 -15.65 -17.46 12.97
CA GLN A 252 -16.59 -17.97 14.00
C GLN A 252 -18.04 -17.58 13.72
N TYR A 253 -18.26 -16.49 12.98
CA TYR A 253 -19.56 -16.10 12.45
C TYR A 253 -19.87 -16.75 11.09
N GLY A 254 -18.99 -17.62 10.59
CA GLY A 254 -19.17 -18.37 9.33
C GLY A 254 -18.73 -17.62 8.08
N PHE A 255 -18.11 -16.45 8.21
CA PHE A 255 -17.54 -15.72 7.07
C PHE A 255 -16.35 -16.48 6.47
N LYS A 256 -16.18 -16.39 5.15
CA LYS A 256 -15.04 -16.93 4.41
C LYS A 256 -14.58 -15.92 3.38
N LEU A 257 -13.28 -15.61 3.36
CA LEU A 257 -12.70 -14.81 2.30
C LEU A 257 -12.79 -15.53 0.95
N PRO A 258 -13.08 -14.82 -0.15
CA PRO A 258 -13.10 -15.37 -1.50
C PRO A 258 -11.69 -15.60 -2.07
#